data_AF-A0A3B8MH75-F1
#
_entry.id   AF-A0A3B8MH75-F1
#
_cell.length_a   1.000
_cell.length_b   1.000
_cell.length_c   1.000
_cell.angle_alpha   90.00
_cell.angle_beta   90.00
_cell.angle_gamma   90.00
#
_symmetry.space_group_name_H-M   'P 1'
#
loop_
_entity.id
_entity.type
_entity.pdbx_description
1 polymer ?
#
loop_
_entity_poly.entity_id
_entity_poly.type
_entity_poly.pdbx_seq_one_letter_code
_entity_poly.pdbx_strand_id
1 'polypeptide(L)'
;MVEGSANAPLAAPYVNDLILLRRRRLSPRWARRGERNYSYDAVMRHVGASQERLGLETFDLLSIHDAMGEPMEDVMASDGALGALRKLQDEGIVKYVGSAMNDPDTNEPYIATGEFDVAVVPNAWSLLNRRGENRIFLAAEKHHVGLLMAQPFE
;
A
#
# COMPACT_ATOMS: atom_id res chain seq x y z
N MET A 1 32.39 -31.77 23.83
CA MET A 1 32.97 -30.56 23.20
C MET A 1 32.68 -30.67 21.72
N VAL A 2 31.84 -29.89 21.04
CA VAL A 2 31.19 -28.57 21.23
C VAL A 2 29.88 -28.67 20.39
N GLU A 3 28.67 -28.45 20.93
CA GLU A 3 27.78 -27.28 20.70
C GLU A 3 27.77 -26.73 19.24
N GLY A 4 26.66 -26.35 18.59
CA GLY A 4 25.27 -26.17 19.00
C GLY A 4 24.41 -25.69 17.81
N SER A 5 23.08 -25.82 17.99
CA SER A 5 21.99 -24.93 17.55
C SER A 5 22.23 -23.94 16.40
N ALA A 6 21.38 -23.99 15.37
CA ALA A 6 20.31 -22.99 15.22
C ALA A 6 19.35 -23.30 14.05
N ASN A 7 18.06 -23.20 14.36
CA ASN A 7 16.93 -23.11 13.45
C ASN A 7 17.23 -22.29 12.20
N ALA A 8 16.92 -22.86 11.03
CA ALA A 8 16.67 -22.06 9.85
C ALA A 8 15.43 -21.18 10.12
N PRO A 9 15.48 -19.85 9.89
CA PRO A 9 14.33 -19.00 10.11
C PRO A 9 13.22 -19.37 9.11
N LEU A 10 11.99 -19.49 9.63
CA LEU A 10 10.76 -19.53 8.86
C LEU A 10 10.74 -18.34 7.90
N ALA A 11 10.62 -18.62 6.59
CA ALA A 11 10.56 -17.60 5.56
C ALA A 11 9.42 -16.62 5.85
N ALA A 12 9.77 -15.34 6.06
CA ALA A 12 8.80 -14.27 6.25
C ALA A 12 7.92 -14.12 4.99
N PRO A 13 6.60 -13.87 5.14
CA PRO A 13 5.73 -13.62 4.00
C PRO A 13 6.20 -12.35 3.27
N TYR A 14 6.47 -12.46 1.97
CA TYR A 14 6.71 -11.32 1.10
C TYR A 14 5.39 -10.63 0.78
N VAL A 15 5.37 -9.30 0.85
CA VAL A 15 4.24 -8.46 0.45
C VAL A 15 4.67 -7.46 -0.62
N ASN A 16 3.74 -7.17 -1.54
CA ASN A 16 3.89 -6.21 -2.62
C ASN A 16 4.05 -4.79 -2.07
N ASP A 17 5.27 -4.40 -1.74
CA ASP A 17 5.58 -2.99 -1.47
C ASP A 17 5.82 -2.30 -2.81
N LEU A 18 4.92 -1.39 -3.21
CA LEU A 18 5.23 -0.41 -4.25
C LEU A 18 5.13 1.01 -3.71
N ILE A 19 6.28 1.48 -3.23
CA ILE A 19 6.77 2.85 -3.42
C ILE A 19 7.21 2.94 -4.90
N LEU A 20 6.63 3.85 -5.71
CA LEU A 20 7.05 4.14 -7.10
C LEU A 20 8.43 4.87 -7.08
N LEU A 21 9.49 4.64 -7.88
CA LEU A 21 9.76 3.95 -9.16
C LEU A 21 11.24 3.51 -9.23
N ARG A 22 11.53 2.20 -9.40
CA ARG A 22 12.42 1.69 -10.46
C ARG A 22 12.22 0.17 -10.62
N ARG A 23 11.52 -0.23 -11.67
CA ARG A 23 11.41 -1.63 -12.10
C ARG A 23 12.76 -2.08 -12.67
N ARG A 24 13.52 -2.92 -11.95
CA ARG A 24 14.52 -3.78 -12.60
C ARG A 24 13.89 -5.15 -12.81
N ARG A 25 13.63 -5.47 -14.08
CA ARG A 25 13.04 -6.74 -14.52
C ARG A 25 13.97 -7.90 -14.15
N LEU A 26 13.59 -8.68 -13.15
CA LEU A 26 14.06 -10.05 -12.94
C LEU A 26 12.88 -10.88 -12.42
N SER A 27 12.41 -11.81 -13.25
CA SER A 27 11.72 -13.03 -12.80
C SER A 27 12.62 -14.21 -13.19
N PRO A 28 12.52 -15.45 -12.64
CA PRO A 28 11.43 -15.99 -11.78
C PRO A 28 11.89 -16.90 -10.60
N ARG A 29 11.02 -17.11 -9.58
CA ARG A 29 10.83 -18.35 -8.76
C ARG A 29 10.05 -18.14 -7.44
N TRP A 30 9.77 -16.90 -7.04
CA TRP A 30 9.16 -16.55 -5.74
C TRP A 30 7.69 -16.12 -5.80
N ALA A 31 6.98 -16.30 -6.93
CA ALA A 31 5.58 -15.92 -7.13
C ALA A 31 4.57 -16.79 -6.34
N ARG A 32 4.79 -16.96 -5.04
CA ARG A 32 3.77 -17.38 -4.09
C ARG A 32 3.08 -16.11 -3.61
N ARG A 33 1.78 -15.98 -3.85
CA ARG A 33 0.93 -14.95 -3.21
C ARG A 33 1.10 -15.15 -1.70
N GLY A 34 1.83 -14.25 -1.04
CA GLY A 34 1.81 -14.18 0.42
C GLY A 34 0.37 -13.91 0.87
N GLU A 35 0.03 -14.39 2.05
CA GLU A 35 -1.23 -14.04 2.71
C GLU A 35 -1.25 -12.51 2.92
N ARG A 36 -2.32 -11.85 2.48
CA ARG A 36 -2.47 -10.42 2.69
C ARG A 36 -2.82 -10.21 4.16
N ASN A 37 -2.05 -9.38 4.85
CA ASN A 37 -2.25 -9.10 6.26
C ASN A 37 -2.19 -7.59 6.48
N TYR A 38 -3.34 -7.00 6.81
CA TYR A 38 -3.53 -5.57 7.03
C TYR A 38 -3.55 -5.21 8.51
N SER A 39 -3.09 -6.11 9.39
CA SER A 39 -2.94 -5.78 10.80
C SER A 39 -1.84 -4.76 11.01
N TYR A 40 -1.96 -4.00 12.09
CA TYR A 40 -0.96 -3.03 12.50
C TYR A 40 0.46 -3.64 12.57
N ASP A 41 0.62 -4.80 13.22
CA ASP A 41 1.93 -5.46 13.37
C ASP A 41 2.52 -5.92 12.04
N ALA A 42 1.68 -6.31 11.07
CA ALA A 42 2.14 -6.64 9.74
C ALA A 42 2.70 -5.40 9.03
N VAL A 43 2.01 -4.27 9.11
CA VAL A 43 2.47 -2.99 8.53
C VAL A 43 3.81 -2.56 9.15
N MET A 44 3.94 -2.57 10.48
CA MET A 44 5.20 -2.18 11.14
C MET A 44 6.38 -3.04 10.69
N ARG A 45 6.18 -4.36 10.57
CA ARG A 45 7.22 -5.28 10.03
C ARG A 45 7.56 -4.98 8.57
N HIS A 46 6.57 -4.70 7.73
CA HIS A 46 6.80 -4.44 6.30
C HIS A 46 7.54 -3.12 6.08
N VAL A 47 7.21 -2.09 6.85
CA VAL A 47 7.90 -0.80 6.79
C VAL A 47 9.36 -0.97 7.22
N GLY A 48 9.63 -1.66 8.32
CA GLY A 48 11.01 -1.97 8.74
C GLY A 48 11.79 -2.76 7.67
N ALA A 49 11.16 -3.76 7.06
CA ALA A 49 11.78 -4.51 5.96
C ALA A 49 12.00 -3.66 4.70
N SER A 50 11.13 -2.68 4.42
CA SER A 50 11.31 -1.72 3.33
C SER A 50 12.47 -0.76 3.61
N GLN A 51 12.61 -0.28 4.84
CA GLN A 51 13.74 0.56 5.26
C GLN A 51 15.07 -0.17 5.02
N GLU A 52 15.16 -1.44 5.42
CA GLU A 52 16.35 -2.28 5.20
C GLU A 52 16.66 -2.46 3.70
N ARG A 53 15.65 -2.80 2.89
CA ARG A 53 15.85 -3.04 1.45
C ARG A 53 16.22 -1.78 0.68
N LEU A 54 15.71 -0.62 1.08
CA LEU A 54 15.92 0.65 0.38
C LEU A 54 17.06 1.47 0.97
N GLY A 55 17.54 1.14 2.17
CA GLY A 55 18.53 1.94 2.90
C GLY A 55 17.98 3.32 3.28
N LEU A 56 16.68 3.41 3.56
CA LEU A 56 15.98 4.65 3.90
C LEU A 56 15.52 4.61 5.35
N GLU A 57 15.65 5.74 6.04
CA GLU A 57 15.10 5.92 7.40
C GLU A 57 13.67 6.47 7.37
N THR A 58 13.32 7.25 6.34
CA THR A 58 12.01 7.89 6.19
C THR A 58 11.49 7.74 4.76
N PHE A 59 10.17 7.91 4.61
CA PHE A 59 9.46 7.83 3.35
C PHE A 59 8.65 9.11 3.11
N ASP A 60 8.57 9.55 1.86
CA ASP A 60 7.63 10.62 1.52
C ASP A 60 6.20 10.09 1.47
N LEU A 61 5.96 8.89 0.92
CA LEU A 61 4.63 8.30 0.78
C LEU A 61 4.66 6.80 1.05
N LEU A 62 3.73 6.32 1.86
CA LEU A 62 3.38 4.91 2.00
C LEU A 62 1.91 4.70 1.68
N SER A 63 1.55 3.56 1.08
CA SER A 63 0.16 3.30 0.67
C SER A 63 -0.35 1.93 1.08
N ILE A 64 -1.61 1.87 1.47
CA ILE A 64 -2.33 0.61 1.70
C ILE A 64 -2.65 -0.01 0.34
N HIS A 65 -2.09 -1.18 0.06
CA HIS A 65 -2.14 -1.81 -1.26
C HIS A 65 -3.11 -3.00 -1.31
N ASP A 66 -4.01 -3.00 -2.30
CA ASP A 66 -4.89 -4.12 -2.69
C ASP A 66 -5.71 -4.77 -1.57
N ALA A 67 -6.23 -3.96 -0.63
CA ALA A 67 -7.09 -4.40 0.49
C ALA A 67 -8.48 -4.91 0.06
N MET A 68 -8.62 -5.34 -1.19
CA MET A 68 -9.89 -5.76 -1.76
C MET A 68 -10.29 -7.14 -1.26
N GLY A 69 -11.50 -7.23 -0.71
CA GLY A 69 -11.99 -8.43 -0.04
C GLY A 69 -11.70 -8.48 1.45
N GLU A 70 -11.05 -7.46 2.01
CA GLU A 70 -10.95 -7.27 3.46
C GLU A 70 -12.02 -6.28 3.92
N PRO A 71 -12.59 -6.44 5.12
CA PRO A 71 -13.47 -5.43 5.70
C PRO A 71 -12.73 -4.09 5.82
N MET A 72 -13.27 -3.05 5.19
CA MET A 72 -12.66 -1.72 5.20
C MET A 72 -12.54 -1.16 6.62
N GLU A 73 -13.49 -1.47 7.50
CA GLU A 73 -13.45 -1.10 8.92
C GLU A 73 -12.21 -1.66 9.63
N ASP A 74 -11.83 -2.91 9.36
CA ASP A 74 -10.64 -3.53 9.95
C ASP A 74 -9.35 -2.91 9.39
N VAL A 75 -9.32 -2.61 8.09
CA VAL A 75 -8.16 -1.98 7.43
C VAL A 75 -7.94 -0.55 7.96
N MET A 76 -9.03 0.17 8.21
CA MET A 76 -9.02 1.56 8.67
C MET A 76 -8.96 1.72 10.19
N ALA A 77 -9.10 0.64 10.95
CA ALA A 77 -9.08 0.69 12.40
C ALA A 77 -7.74 1.19 12.96
N SER A 78 -7.74 1.66 14.21
CA SER A 78 -6.54 2.11 14.91
C SER A 78 -5.52 0.99 15.15
N ASP A 79 -5.97 -0.25 15.22
CA ASP A 79 -5.17 -1.48 15.26
C ASP A 79 -5.05 -2.17 13.88
N GLY A 80 -5.56 -1.49 12.84
CA GLY A 80 -5.43 -1.85 11.44
C GLY A 80 -4.28 -1.14 10.73
N ALA A 81 -4.26 -1.27 9.40
CA ALA A 81 -3.21 -0.74 8.56
C ALA A 81 -3.14 0.79 8.60
N LEU A 82 -4.29 1.47 8.57
CA LEU A 82 -4.33 2.93 8.66
C LEU A 82 -3.77 3.41 10.00
N GLY A 83 -4.13 2.76 11.12
CA GLY A 83 -3.59 3.10 12.44
C GLY A 83 -2.06 3.00 12.51
N ALA A 84 -1.46 1.97 11.93
CA ALA A 84 -0.01 1.85 11.84
C ALA A 84 0.63 2.97 11.02
N LEU A 85 0.05 3.30 9.86
CA LEU A 85 0.55 4.40 9.02
C LEU A 85 0.42 5.75 9.72
N ARG A 86 -0.64 5.99 10.50
CA ARG A 86 -0.80 7.19 11.31
C ARG A 86 0.26 7.31 12.39
N LYS A 87 0.54 6.22 13.12
CA LYS A 87 1.64 6.23 14.07
C LYS A 87 2.98 6.56 13.40
N LEU A 88 3.27 5.93 12.26
CA LEU A 88 4.52 6.18 11.52
C LEU A 88 4.58 7.62 11.02
N GLN A 89 3.44 8.23 10.69
CA GLN A 89 3.34 9.64 10.33
C GLN A 89 3.64 10.55 11.51
N ASP A 90 3.06 10.26 12.69
CA ASP A 90 3.33 10.97 13.94
C ASP A 90 4.80 10.89 14.37
N GLU A 91 5.46 9.75 14.11
CA GLU A 91 6.89 9.54 14.35
C GLU A 91 7.80 10.18 13.29
N GLY A 92 7.23 10.75 12.22
CA GLY A 92 7.98 11.35 11.13
C GLY A 92 8.66 10.35 10.19
N ILE A 93 8.32 9.06 10.30
CA ILE A 93 8.82 8.00 9.42
C ILE A 93 8.20 8.08 8.03
N VAL A 94 6.97 8.58 7.92
CA VAL A 94 6.31 8.83 6.63
C VAL A 94 5.66 10.22 6.61
N LYS A 95 5.74 10.94 5.48
CA LYS A 95 5.09 12.26 5.35
C LYS A 95 3.63 12.16 4.93
N TYR A 96 3.33 11.33 3.94
CA TYR A 96 2.02 11.19 3.33
C TYR A 96 1.54 9.74 3.33
N VAL A 97 0.23 9.56 3.46
CA VAL A 97 -0.43 8.25 3.48
C VAL A 97 -1.37 8.14 2.30
N GLY A 98 -1.33 7.00 1.60
CA GLY A 98 -2.13 6.78 0.40
C GLY A 98 -2.92 5.49 0.36
N SER A 99 -3.89 5.43 -0.55
CA SER A 99 -4.62 4.21 -0.92
C SER A 99 -4.17 3.74 -2.31
N ALA A 100 -4.04 2.43 -2.50
CA ALA A 100 -3.64 1.86 -3.79
C ALA A 100 -4.41 0.56 -4.04
N MET A 101 -5.54 0.66 -4.75
CA MET A 101 -6.38 -0.50 -5.05
C MET A 101 -6.39 -0.77 -6.54
N ASN A 102 -6.19 -2.02 -6.95
CA ASN A 102 -6.21 -2.40 -8.36
C ASN A 102 -7.59 -2.33 -9.04
N ASP A 103 -8.67 -2.33 -8.25
CA ASP A 103 -10.03 -2.06 -8.76
C ASP A 103 -10.43 -0.61 -8.41
N PRO A 104 -10.67 0.26 -9.41
CA PRO A 104 -11.13 1.63 -9.22
C PRO A 104 -12.33 1.77 -8.29
N ASP A 105 -13.33 0.90 -8.46
CA ASP A 105 -14.61 1.02 -7.75
C ASP A 105 -14.45 0.75 -6.26
N THR A 106 -13.44 -0.03 -5.90
CA THR A 106 -13.14 -0.35 -4.51
C THR A 106 -12.14 0.63 -3.89
N ASN A 107 -11.47 1.46 -4.69
CA ASN A 107 -10.63 2.55 -4.21
C ASN A 107 -11.47 3.76 -3.78
N GLU A 108 -12.55 4.06 -4.52
CA GLU A 108 -13.38 5.24 -4.25
C GLU A 108 -13.89 5.34 -2.80
N PRO A 109 -14.35 4.25 -2.14
CA PRO A 109 -14.72 4.31 -0.74
C PRO A 109 -13.60 4.80 0.18
N TYR A 110 -12.35 4.36 -0.06
CA TYR A 110 -11.18 4.83 0.71
C TYR A 110 -10.93 6.32 0.46
N ILE A 111 -11.03 6.79 -0.78
CA ILE A 111 -10.87 8.21 -1.14
C ILE A 111 -11.96 9.05 -0.46
N ALA A 112 -13.21 8.58 -0.48
CA ALA A 112 -14.36 9.26 0.08
C ALA A 112 -14.33 9.41 1.61
N THR A 113 -13.42 8.72 2.30
CA THR A 113 -13.20 8.92 3.74
C THR A 113 -12.48 10.22 4.06
N GLY A 114 -11.68 10.73 3.12
CA GLY A 114 -10.79 11.87 3.34
C GLY A 114 -9.59 11.57 4.25
N GLU A 115 -9.30 10.30 4.52
CA GLU A 115 -8.15 9.89 5.32
C GLU A 115 -6.84 9.83 4.52
N PHE A 116 -6.86 9.92 3.19
CA PHE A 116 -5.66 9.73 2.38
C PHE A 116 -5.20 11.01 1.70
N ASP A 117 -3.90 11.23 1.63
CA ASP A 117 -3.30 12.34 0.89
C ASP A 117 -3.28 12.06 -0.62
N VAL A 118 -3.09 10.78 -0.99
CA VAL A 118 -2.92 10.35 -2.38
C VAL A 118 -3.61 9.01 -2.63
N ALA A 119 -4.21 8.83 -3.81
CA ALA A 119 -4.73 7.55 -4.26
C ALA A 119 -4.09 7.11 -5.59
N VAL A 120 -3.55 5.91 -5.63
CA VAL A 120 -3.11 5.25 -6.86
C VAL A 120 -4.32 4.57 -7.49
N VAL A 121 -4.72 5.04 -8.68
CA VAL A 121 -5.93 4.57 -9.36
C VAL A 121 -5.56 3.99 -10.73
N PRO A 122 -5.41 2.66 -10.85
CA PRO A 122 -5.16 2.02 -12.13
C PRO A 122 -6.44 1.87 -12.95
N ASN A 123 -6.37 1.86 -14.28
CA ASN A 123 -7.51 1.52 -15.16
C ASN A 123 -8.78 2.39 -14.99
N ALA A 124 -8.63 3.61 -14.47
CA ALA A 124 -9.76 4.53 -14.25
C ALA A 124 -9.82 5.68 -15.24
N TRP A 125 -8.71 6.03 -15.90
CA TRP A 125 -8.68 7.17 -16.81
C TRP A 125 -7.61 7.05 -17.91
N SER A 126 -8.05 7.22 -19.15
CA SER A 126 -7.29 7.37 -20.38
C SER A 126 -8.14 8.11 -21.41
N LEU A 127 -7.64 8.35 -22.63
CA LEU A 127 -8.48 8.91 -23.71
C LEU A 127 -9.67 8.00 -24.07
N LEU A 128 -9.54 6.69 -23.87
CA LEU A 128 -10.54 5.67 -24.23
C LEU A 128 -11.42 5.26 -23.05
N ASN A 129 -10.90 5.36 -21.82
CA ASN A 129 -11.57 4.96 -20.60
C ASN A 129 -11.72 6.18 -19.68
N ARG A 130 -12.95 6.59 -19.39
CA ARG A 130 -13.23 7.76 -18.52
C ARG A 130 -14.01 7.39 -17.25
N ARG A 131 -13.95 6.13 -16.83
CA ARG A 131 -14.76 5.60 -15.72
C ARG A 131 -14.58 6.38 -14.41
N GLY A 132 -13.38 6.88 -14.14
CA GLY A 132 -13.04 7.59 -12.90
C GLY A 132 -13.73 8.95 -12.74
N GLU A 133 -14.19 9.59 -13.82
CA GLU A 133 -14.71 10.96 -13.80
C GLU A 133 -15.95 11.11 -12.90
N ASN A 134 -16.83 10.11 -12.88
CA ASN A 134 -18.14 10.23 -12.23
C ASN A 134 -18.15 9.93 -10.73
N ARG A 135 -17.08 9.37 -10.17
CA ARG A 135 -17.03 8.97 -8.75
C ARG A 135 -15.69 9.32 -8.11
N ILE A 136 -14.61 8.76 -8.65
CA ILE A 136 -13.27 8.90 -8.09
C ILE A 136 -12.80 10.34 -8.12
N PHE A 137 -13.00 11.05 -9.23
CA PHE A 137 -12.54 12.45 -9.35
C PHE A 137 -13.34 13.37 -8.45
N LEU A 138 -14.66 13.14 -8.32
CA LEU A 138 -15.52 13.89 -7.41
C LEU A 138 -15.13 13.68 -5.95
N ALA A 139 -14.86 12.44 -5.54
CA ALA A 139 -14.41 12.13 -4.19
C ALA A 139 -13.04 12.76 -3.90
N ALA A 140 -12.11 12.65 -4.84
CA ALA A 140 -10.77 13.21 -4.71
C ALA A 140 -10.79 14.75 -4.63
N GLU A 141 -11.60 15.42 -5.46
CA GLU A 141 -11.78 16.87 -5.40
C GLU A 141 -12.38 17.30 -4.06
N LYS A 142 -13.44 16.62 -3.61
CA LYS A 142 -14.13 16.94 -2.36
C LYS A 142 -13.23 16.83 -1.12
N HIS A 143 -12.33 15.85 -1.11
CA HIS A 143 -11.47 15.54 0.04
C HIS A 143 -10.01 15.95 -0.15
N HIS A 144 -9.69 16.68 -1.22
CA HIS A 144 -8.35 17.15 -1.55
C HIS A 144 -7.29 16.04 -1.67
N VAL A 145 -7.68 14.89 -2.24
CA VAL A 145 -6.81 13.74 -2.45
C VAL A 145 -6.13 13.83 -3.81
N GLY A 146 -4.79 13.72 -3.83
CA GLY A 146 -4.02 13.64 -5.07
C GLY A 146 -4.27 12.32 -5.80
N LEU A 147 -4.36 12.34 -7.13
CA LEU A 147 -4.55 11.13 -7.94
C LEU A 147 -3.28 10.74 -8.69
N LEU A 148 -2.78 9.52 -8.44
CA LEU A 148 -1.73 8.89 -9.22
C LEU A 148 -2.36 7.90 -10.20
N MET A 149 -2.51 8.33 -11.44
CA MET A 149 -3.06 7.49 -12.51
C MET A 149 -2.05 6.40 -12.89
N ALA A 150 -2.47 5.15 -12.80
CA ALA A 150 -1.68 3.98 -13.17
C ALA A 150 -2.33 3.21 -14.34
N GLN A 151 -1.54 2.39 -15.02
CA GLN A 151 -2.01 1.56 -16.14
C GLN A 151 -2.85 2.35 -17.18
N PRO A 152 -2.30 3.42 -17.78
CA PRO A 152 -3.04 4.25 -18.73
C PRO A 152 -3.22 3.58 -20.11
N PHE A 153 -2.45 2.53 -20.38
CA PHE A 153 -2.58 1.66 -21.53
C PHE A 153 -3.16 0.34 -21.02
N GLU A 154 -4.31 -0.04 -21.56
CA GLU A 154 -5.07 -1.24 -21.19
C GLU A 154 -4.22 -2.52 -21.19
#